data_AF-A0A9P4SIE4-F1
#
_entry.id   AF-A0A9P4SIE4-F1
#
_cell.length_a   1.000
_cell.length_b   1.000
_cell.length_c   1.000
_cell.angle_alpha   90.00
_cell.angle_beta   90.00
_cell.angle_gamma   90.00
#
_symmetry.space_group_name_H-M   'P 1'
#
loop_
_entity.id
_entity.type
_entity.pdbx_description
1 polymer ?
#
loop_
_entity_poly.entity_id
_entity_poly.type
_entity_poly.pdbx_seq_one_letter_code
_entity_poly.pdbx_strand_id
1 'polypeptide(L)'
;MNISLSECPEPFQEERNYPRTGGYIPGRYCGASPINKDVICCLPCPIQQWVFPDNYITELRIVDWIGLASLCLCIFLLLSYAVLPPEKSHRHYLTVGLVMAITLVQISFVIPLATDPELCTNDITPRDQYDSLSCAWSGALVLAGAIGIAVWATLRSLWLHLSIVWDVEPGKVFTYSAISAGVFVPAAIVTACLSVTGVSFRMGQVCFPNQRHTYTTWWGWLLTFAGLAFLLQVGTVVYALFVYVRFVKRQKRGGKGSGGYTGRSSADFKELDGDRAASALRQATWRKVRQLFLMQWRGIAITMWIIIQTAYFVATFWGQDVKFGNFESNAQDIAAARKWSICLILNGGDKRQCLKLAEGLMISREQVLGSLAFAALTGLTAFLLLARPSMFSAW
;
A
#
# COMPACT_ATOMS: atom_id res chain seq x y z
N MET A 1 -31.95 6.37 37.12
CA MET A 1 -30.53 6.00 36.93
C MET A 1 -29.71 6.89 37.85
N ASN A 2 -29.08 6.32 38.87
CA ASN A 2 -28.13 7.05 39.72
C ASN A 2 -26.85 7.24 38.93
N ILE A 3 -26.69 8.40 38.30
CA ILE A 3 -25.39 8.84 37.78
C ILE A 3 -24.56 9.13 39.03
N SER A 4 -23.69 8.19 39.44
CA SER A 4 -22.66 8.50 40.40
C SER A 4 -21.82 9.63 39.81
N LEU A 5 -21.77 10.79 40.47
CA LEU A 5 -20.98 11.94 40.02
C LEU A 5 -19.47 11.67 40.24
N SER A 6 -18.92 10.70 39.52
CA SER A 6 -17.48 10.63 39.31
C SER A 6 -17.07 11.77 38.38
N GLU A 7 -15.91 12.39 38.61
CA GLU A 7 -15.43 13.49 37.77
C GLU A 7 -15.24 13.04 36.30
N CYS A 8 -14.99 11.75 36.09
CA CYS A 8 -15.12 11.07 34.80
C CYS A 8 -16.31 10.08 34.85
N PRO A 9 -17.41 10.35 34.14
CA PRO A 9 -18.52 9.42 34.04
C PRO A 9 -18.11 8.15 33.29
N GLU A 10 -18.63 6.99 33.72
CA GLU A 10 -18.40 5.72 33.00
C GLU A 10 -18.84 5.85 31.52
N PRO A 11 -18.07 5.26 30.57
CA PRO A 11 -16.92 4.37 30.75
C PRO A 11 -15.56 5.10 30.84
N PHE A 12 -15.55 6.43 30.91
CA PHE A 12 -14.31 7.21 30.88
C PHE A 12 -13.57 7.13 32.22
N GLN A 13 -12.25 7.16 32.15
CA GLN A 13 -11.36 7.02 33.29
C GLN A 13 -10.44 8.23 33.41
N GLU A 14 -10.11 8.64 34.63
CA GLU A 14 -9.26 9.81 34.85
C GLU A 14 -7.80 9.53 34.46
N GLU A 15 -7.20 10.41 33.65
CA GLU A 15 -5.83 10.25 33.15
C GLU A 15 -4.79 10.19 34.28
N ARG A 16 -5.02 10.95 35.37
CA ARG A 16 -4.07 11.09 36.48
C ARG A 16 -3.82 9.79 37.23
N ASN A 17 -4.74 8.82 37.12
CA ASN A 17 -4.61 7.50 37.73
C ASN A 17 -3.65 6.58 36.96
N TYR A 18 -3.16 7.01 35.79
CA TYR A 18 -2.30 6.21 34.91
C TYR A 18 -0.88 6.78 34.81
N PRO A 19 0.15 5.92 34.69
CA PRO A 19 1.54 6.36 34.61
C PRO A 19 1.78 7.22 33.36
N ARG A 20 2.71 8.18 33.44
CA ARG A 20 3.13 9.01 32.29
C ARG A 20 4.34 8.41 31.55
N THR A 21 4.56 7.12 31.70
CA THR A 21 5.62 6.34 31.05
C THR A 21 5.04 4.99 30.61
N GLY A 22 5.61 4.41 29.57
CA GLY A 22 5.07 3.20 28.93
C GLY A 22 4.01 3.52 27.87
N GLY A 23 4.10 2.80 26.77
CA GLY A 23 3.22 2.84 25.62
C GLY A 23 3.24 4.17 24.87
N TYR A 24 2.34 4.28 23.90
CA TYR A 24 2.18 5.50 23.13
C TYR A 24 1.20 6.45 23.81
N ILE A 25 1.71 7.25 24.76
CA ILE A 25 0.93 8.23 25.55
C ILE A 25 0.15 9.22 24.67
N PRO A 26 0.72 9.81 23.59
CA PRO A 26 -0.05 10.68 22.71
C PRO A 26 -1.17 9.96 21.94
N GLY A 27 -1.24 8.63 22.00
CA GLY A 27 -2.30 7.81 21.44
C GLY A 27 -3.50 7.61 22.38
N ARG A 28 -3.44 8.10 23.62
CA ARG A 28 -4.59 8.07 24.53
C ARG A 28 -5.71 8.96 23.98
N TYR A 29 -6.94 8.45 24.00
CA TYR A 29 -8.10 9.23 23.56
C TYR A 29 -8.73 9.94 24.76
N CYS A 30 -8.24 11.14 25.05
CA CYS A 30 -8.61 11.91 26.23
C CYS A 30 -9.24 13.27 25.88
N GLY A 31 -10.07 13.79 26.79
CA GLY A 31 -10.63 15.12 26.71
C GLY A 31 -11.04 15.66 28.08
N ALA A 32 -11.29 16.95 28.16
CA ALA A 32 -11.75 17.58 29.40
C ALA A 32 -13.13 17.03 29.81
N SER A 33 -13.33 16.79 31.11
CA SER A 33 -14.60 16.32 31.64
C SER A 33 -15.74 17.32 31.38
N PRO A 34 -16.98 16.84 31.11
CA PRO A 34 -18.15 17.70 31.05
C PRO A 34 -18.54 18.29 32.42
N ILE A 35 -18.04 17.73 33.53
CA ILE A 35 -18.36 18.14 34.90
C ILE A 35 -17.29 19.11 35.44
N ASN A 36 -16.02 18.70 35.37
CA ASN A 36 -14.88 19.50 35.85
C ASN A 36 -13.85 19.67 34.73
N LYS A 37 -13.74 20.88 34.16
CA LYS A 37 -12.84 21.14 33.03
C LYS A 37 -11.35 20.91 33.34
N ASP A 38 -10.95 20.90 34.61
CA ASP A 38 -9.56 20.68 35.04
C ASP A 38 -9.19 19.19 35.13
N VAL A 39 -10.18 18.31 34.95
CA VAL A 39 -10.03 16.85 34.94
C VAL A 39 -10.03 16.35 33.50
N ILE A 40 -9.02 15.56 33.16
CA ILE A 40 -8.88 14.93 31.86
C ILE A 40 -9.38 13.48 31.97
N CYS A 41 -10.39 13.16 31.18
CA CYS A 41 -11.00 11.84 31.11
C CYS A 41 -10.65 11.16 29.80
N CYS A 42 -10.21 9.92 29.88
CA CYS A 42 -9.76 9.10 28.77
C CYS A 42 -10.72 7.94 28.53
N LEU A 43 -10.89 7.60 27.27
CA LEU A 43 -11.61 6.39 26.88
C LEU A 43 -10.74 5.16 27.10
N PRO A 44 -11.31 4.02 27.52
CA PRO A 44 -10.57 2.78 27.62
C PRO A 44 -10.00 2.30 26.28
N CYS A 45 -8.80 1.74 26.32
CA CYS A 45 -8.10 1.12 25.21
C CYS A 45 -8.56 -0.34 25.04
N PRO A 46 -8.68 -0.87 23.81
CA PRO A 46 -8.43 -0.22 22.52
C PRO A 46 -9.64 0.59 22.03
N ILE A 47 -9.39 1.75 21.41
CA ILE A 47 -10.45 2.66 20.92
C ILE A 47 -11.40 1.97 19.91
N GLN A 48 -10.87 1.03 19.13
CA GLN A 48 -11.59 0.25 18.12
C GLN A 48 -12.76 -0.53 18.73
N GLN A 49 -12.64 -0.97 19.99
CA GLN A 49 -13.73 -1.63 20.69
C GLN A 49 -14.89 -0.68 21.01
N TRP A 50 -14.71 0.63 20.95
CA TRP A 50 -15.77 1.61 21.24
C TRP A 50 -16.39 2.21 19.98
N VAL A 51 -15.63 2.26 18.88
CA VAL A 51 -16.07 2.86 17.61
C VAL A 51 -16.52 1.83 16.59
N PHE A 52 -16.09 0.57 16.71
CA PHE A 52 -16.49 -0.51 15.81
C PHE A 52 -17.36 -1.58 16.51
N PRO A 53 -18.16 -2.33 15.74
CA PRO A 53 -18.96 -3.43 16.26
C PRO A 53 -18.09 -4.57 16.83
N ASP A 54 -18.70 -5.42 17.64
CA ASP A 54 -18.01 -6.51 18.37
C ASP A 54 -17.31 -7.52 17.44
N ASN A 55 -17.77 -7.65 16.20
CA ASN A 55 -17.20 -8.59 15.22
C ASN A 55 -15.91 -8.09 14.54
N TYR A 56 -15.48 -6.85 14.80
CA TYR A 56 -14.36 -6.23 14.11
C TYR A 56 -13.03 -6.99 14.26
N ILE A 57 -12.72 -7.47 15.47
CA ILE A 57 -11.48 -8.25 15.71
C ILE A 57 -11.55 -9.60 14.99
N THR A 58 -12.72 -10.24 14.95
CA THR A 58 -12.92 -11.46 14.18
C THR A 58 -12.72 -11.24 12.68
N GLU A 59 -13.20 -10.12 12.14
CA GLU A 59 -12.99 -9.74 10.74
C GLU A 59 -11.52 -9.45 10.42
N LEU A 60 -10.78 -8.79 11.33
CA LEU A 60 -9.33 -8.62 11.20
C LEU A 60 -8.59 -9.97 11.16
N ARG A 61 -8.99 -10.92 12.02
CA ARG A 61 -8.38 -12.25 12.04
C ARG A 61 -8.57 -13.00 10.72
N ILE A 62 -9.68 -12.80 10.02
CA ILE A 62 -9.89 -13.36 8.68
C ILE A 62 -8.87 -12.77 7.68
N VAL A 63 -8.63 -11.46 7.75
CA VAL A 63 -7.62 -10.79 6.91
C VAL A 63 -6.23 -11.37 7.17
N ASP A 64 -5.88 -11.62 8.43
CA ASP A 64 -4.58 -12.19 8.77
C ASP A 64 -4.40 -13.60 8.19
N TRP A 65 -5.45 -14.44 8.21
CA TRP A 65 -5.42 -15.77 7.58
C TRP A 65 -5.25 -15.70 6.06
N ILE A 66 -5.85 -14.71 5.41
CA ILE A 66 -5.61 -14.43 3.98
C ILE A 66 -4.14 -14.03 3.78
N GLY A 67 -3.59 -13.22 4.69
CA GLY A 67 -2.17 -12.85 4.69
C GLY A 67 -1.25 -14.07 4.78
N LEU A 68 -1.58 -15.06 5.62
CA LEU A 68 -0.83 -16.32 5.71
C LEU A 68 -0.87 -17.11 4.40
N ALA A 69 -2.05 -17.25 3.78
CA ALA A 69 -2.16 -17.92 2.48
C ALA A 69 -1.33 -17.20 1.40
N SER A 70 -1.41 -15.88 1.35
CA SER A 70 -0.60 -15.03 0.47
C SER A 70 0.90 -15.17 0.74
N LEU A 71 1.31 -15.28 2.01
CA LEU A 71 2.71 -15.50 2.38
C LEU A 71 3.23 -16.81 1.81
N CYS A 72 2.50 -17.92 1.98
CA CYS A 72 2.88 -19.22 1.43
C CYS A 72 3.10 -19.17 -0.09
N LEU A 73 2.21 -18.48 -0.81
CA LEU A 73 2.32 -18.30 -2.26
C LEU A 73 3.52 -17.42 -2.65
N CYS A 74 3.79 -16.35 -1.90
CA CYS A 74 4.98 -15.52 -2.11
C CYS A 74 6.28 -16.31 -1.84
N ILE A 75 6.32 -17.12 -0.78
CA ILE A 75 7.45 -18.00 -0.48
C ILE A 75 7.67 -18.98 -1.63
N PHE A 76 6.62 -19.61 -2.16
CA PHE A 76 6.74 -20.48 -3.33
C PHE A 76 7.35 -19.75 -4.53
N LEU A 77 6.93 -18.53 -4.82
CA LEU A 77 7.52 -17.72 -5.90
C LEU A 77 9.00 -17.44 -5.65
N LEU A 78 9.36 -17.01 -4.44
CA LEU A 78 10.75 -16.71 -4.09
C LEU A 78 11.65 -17.95 -4.15
N LEU A 79 11.17 -19.09 -3.65
CA LEU A 79 11.86 -20.38 -3.76
C LEU A 79 12.02 -20.80 -5.22
N SER A 80 10.97 -20.63 -6.03
CA SER A 80 11.02 -20.88 -7.47
C SER A 80 12.05 -19.98 -8.16
N TYR A 81 12.15 -18.72 -7.75
CA TYR A 81 13.18 -17.81 -8.26
C TYR A 81 14.59 -18.15 -7.77
N ALA A 82 14.75 -18.74 -6.59
CA ALA A 82 16.05 -19.11 -6.05
C ALA A 82 16.59 -20.42 -6.67
N VAL A 83 15.74 -21.44 -6.75
CA VAL A 83 16.12 -22.83 -7.10
C VAL A 83 16.02 -23.10 -8.60
N LEU A 84 14.94 -22.67 -9.26
CA LEU A 84 14.70 -23.03 -10.66
C LEU A 84 15.60 -22.23 -11.62
N PRO A 85 16.01 -22.84 -12.73
CA PRO A 85 16.86 -22.17 -13.70
C PRO A 85 16.12 -20.98 -14.36
N PRO A 86 16.85 -19.90 -14.78
CA PRO A 86 16.24 -18.67 -15.30
C PRO A 86 15.30 -18.88 -16.48
N GLU A 87 15.53 -19.92 -17.29
CA GLU A 87 14.74 -20.26 -18.46
C GLU A 87 13.33 -20.74 -18.08
N LYS A 88 13.18 -21.33 -16.89
CA LYS A 88 11.90 -21.85 -16.38
C LYS A 88 11.17 -20.86 -15.50
N SER A 89 11.92 -20.16 -14.65
CA SER A 89 11.37 -19.17 -13.72
C SER A 89 11.12 -17.81 -14.37
N HIS A 90 11.80 -17.49 -15.48
CA HIS A 90 11.78 -16.17 -16.11
C HIS A 90 12.02 -15.04 -15.09
N ARG A 91 12.86 -15.32 -14.07
CA ARG A 91 13.11 -14.41 -12.97
C ARG A 91 13.77 -13.12 -13.47
N HIS A 92 13.27 -12.00 -12.96
CA HIS A 92 13.86 -10.67 -13.18
C HIS A 92 14.05 -9.99 -11.84
N TYR A 93 15.23 -9.40 -11.60
CA TYR A 93 15.58 -8.84 -10.28
C TYR A 93 14.56 -7.83 -9.74
N LEU A 94 13.99 -6.97 -10.60
CA LEU A 94 12.90 -6.04 -10.21
C LEU A 94 11.62 -6.76 -9.75
N THR A 95 11.33 -7.93 -10.32
CA THR A 95 10.19 -8.76 -9.89
C THR A 95 10.50 -9.46 -8.57
N VAL A 96 11.73 -9.96 -8.40
CA VAL A 96 12.17 -10.58 -7.14
C VAL A 96 12.11 -9.55 -6.01
N GLY A 97 12.64 -8.34 -6.22
CA GLY A 97 12.56 -7.22 -5.27
C GLY A 97 11.13 -6.88 -4.88
N LEU A 98 10.23 -6.79 -5.87
CA LEU A 98 8.81 -6.55 -5.62
C LEU A 98 8.17 -7.65 -4.76
N VAL A 99 8.40 -8.93 -5.09
CA VAL A 99 7.83 -10.06 -4.33
C VAL A 99 8.42 -10.12 -2.93
N MET A 100 9.72 -9.81 -2.74
CA MET A 100 10.31 -9.70 -1.41
C MET A 100 9.61 -8.63 -0.57
N ALA A 101 9.36 -7.45 -1.13
CA ALA A 101 8.65 -6.39 -0.42
C ALA A 101 7.19 -6.77 -0.09
N ILE A 102 6.49 -7.45 -1.00
CA ILE A 102 5.16 -8.02 -0.73
C ILE A 102 5.22 -9.03 0.41
N THR A 103 6.25 -9.88 0.43
CA THR A 103 6.46 -10.88 1.48
C THR A 103 6.62 -10.23 2.85
N LEU A 104 7.34 -9.10 2.96
CA LEU A 104 7.45 -8.36 4.23
C LEU A 104 6.09 -7.89 4.74
N VAL A 105 5.24 -7.35 3.85
CA VAL A 105 3.86 -7.00 4.21
C VAL A 105 3.10 -8.23 4.69
N GLN A 106 3.19 -9.38 4.00
CA GLN A 106 2.46 -10.57 4.42
C GLN A 106 2.94 -11.10 5.78
N ILE A 107 4.24 -11.05 6.08
CA ILE A 107 4.77 -11.44 7.41
C ILE A 107 4.17 -10.54 8.50
N SER A 108 3.97 -9.24 8.24
CA SER A 108 3.36 -8.33 9.23
C SER A 108 1.94 -8.74 9.65
N PHE A 109 1.16 -9.35 8.76
CA PHE A 109 -0.17 -9.91 9.06
C PHE A 109 -0.12 -11.28 9.74
N VAL A 110 0.97 -12.04 9.56
CA VAL A 110 1.13 -13.36 10.20
C VAL A 110 1.59 -13.25 11.65
N ILE A 111 2.35 -12.21 12.00
CA ILE A 111 2.82 -11.99 13.38
C ILE A 111 1.65 -11.98 14.39
N PRO A 112 0.58 -11.19 14.19
CA PRO A 112 -0.55 -11.15 15.13
C PRO A 112 -1.27 -12.50 15.29
N LEU A 113 -1.35 -13.32 14.23
CA LEU A 113 -1.91 -14.66 14.33
C LEU A 113 -1.11 -15.57 15.25
N ALA A 114 0.21 -15.42 15.26
CA ALA A 114 1.12 -16.24 16.05
C ALA A 114 1.23 -15.76 17.50
N THR A 115 1.14 -14.45 17.74
CA THR A 115 1.40 -13.86 19.06
C THR A 115 0.16 -13.45 19.84
N ASP A 116 -0.98 -13.24 19.17
CA ASP A 116 -2.22 -12.69 19.75
C ASP A 116 -1.97 -11.52 20.73
N PRO A 117 -1.44 -10.38 20.23
CA PRO A 117 -0.80 -9.39 21.08
C PRO A 117 -1.81 -8.60 21.93
N GLU A 118 -1.44 -8.34 23.18
CA GLU A 118 -2.12 -7.34 24.01
C GLU A 118 -1.94 -5.94 23.40
N LEU A 119 -3.05 -5.30 23.03
CA LEU A 119 -3.01 -4.01 22.32
C LEU A 119 -2.66 -2.81 23.23
N CYS A 120 -2.88 -2.96 24.54
CA CYS A 120 -2.81 -1.88 25.52
C CYS A 120 -1.82 -2.24 26.63
N THR A 121 -1.06 -1.25 27.12
CA THR A 121 -0.16 -1.46 28.27
C THR A 121 -0.87 -1.25 29.60
N ASN A 122 -1.94 -0.46 29.59
CA ASN A 122 -2.87 -0.21 30.69
C ASN A 122 -4.22 0.18 30.08
N ASP A 123 -5.21 0.40 30.94
CA ASP A 123 -6.61 0.60 30.53
C ASP A 123 -6.83 1.77 29.56
N ILE A 124 -5.92 2.74 29.44
CA ILE A 124 -6.10 3.89 28.54
C ILE A 124 -4.99 4.03 27.48
N THR A 125 -3.87 3.32 27.60
CA THR A 125 -2.66 3.56 26.79
C THR A 125 -2.38 2.40 25.84
N PRO A 126 -2.32 2.64 24.51
CA PRO A 126 -1.91 1.62 23.55
C PRO A 126 -0.43 1.27 23.68
N ARG A 127 -0.07 0.00 23.49
CA ARG A 127 1.35 -0.41 23.42
C ARG A 127 2.00 0.13 22.16
N ASP A 128 3.29 0.40 22.27
CA ASP A 128 4.13 0.86 21.18
C ASP A 128 5.27 -0.13 20.87
N GLN A 129 6.16 0.26 19.98
CA GLN A 129 7.32 -0.54 19.58
C GLN A 129 8.34 -0.81 20.70
N TYR A 130 8.33 -0.04 21.79
CA TYR A 130 9.26 -0.23 22.90
C TYR A 130 8.72 -1.22 23.92
N ASP A 131 7.40 -1.29 24.05
CA ASP A 131 6.72 -2.20 24.99
C ASP A 131 6.33 -3.56 24.40
N SER A 132 6.29 -3.69 23.07
CA SER A 132 5.87 -4.92 22.41
C SER A 132 6.71 -5.23 21.17
N LEU A 133 7.40 -6.37 21.20
CA LEU A 133 8.14 -6.88 20.03
C LEU A 133 7.20 -7.23 18.87
N SER A 134 5.99 -7.70 19.16
CA SER A 134 4.97 -7.93 18.13
C SER A 134 4.64 -6.62 17.41
N CYS A 135 4.49 -5.53 18.16
CA CYS A 135 4.27 -4.21 17.58
C CYS A 135 5.47 -3.75 16.75
N ALA A 136 6.67 -3.84 17.31
CA ALA A 136 7.90 -3.41 16.64
C ALA A 136 8.11 -4.14 15.30
N TRP A 137 8.01 -5.47 15.28
CA TRP A 137 8.22 -6.26 14.07
C TRP A 137 7.09 -6.12 13.06
N SER A 138 5.83 -6.23 13.49
CA SER A 138 4.70 -6.07 12.55
C SER A 138 4.70 -4.68 11.91
N GLY A 139 4.94 -3.63 12.71
CA GLY A 139 5.09 -2.26 12.24
C GLY A 139 6.29 -2.08 11.32
N ALA A 140 7.49 -2.52 11.70
CA ALA A 140 8.66 -2.38 10.84
C ALA A 140 8.49 -3.08 9.48
N LEU A 141 7.90 -4.28 9.47
CA LEU A 141 7.71 -5.09 8.28
C LEU A 141 6.62 -4.53 7.35
N VAL A 142 5.49 -4.04 7.90
CA VAL A 142 4.47 -3.40 7.06
C VAL A 142 5.01 -2.12 6.44
N LEU A 143 5.78 -1.33 7.19
CA LEU A 143 6.40 -0.09 6.68
C LEU A 143 7.44 -0.37 5.60
N ALA A 144 8.35 -1.32 5.86
CA ALA A 144 9.38 -1.73 4.92
C ALA A 144 8.79 -2.35 3.66
N GLY A 145 7.79 -3.21 3.83
CA GLY A 145 7.09 -3.84 2.73
C GLY A 145 6.35 -2.83 1.86
N ALA A 146 5.54 -1.93 2.44
CA ALA A 146 4.76 -0.96 1.67
C ALA A 146 5.65 0.07 0.93
N ILE A 147 6.66 0.65 1.59
CA ILE A 147 7.58 1.56 0.89
C ILE A 147 8.45 0.81 -0.13
N GLY A 148 8.86 -0.42 0.19
CA GLY A 148 9.57 -1.30 -0.73
C GLY A 148 8.75 -1.59 -1.98
N ILE A 149 7.48 -1.95 -1.83
CA ILE A 149 6.55 -2.18 -2.94
C ILE A 149 6.50 -0.94 -3.84
N ALA A 150 6.34 0.26 -3.27
CA ALA A 150 6.30 1.50 -4.04
C ALA A 150 7.61 1.73 -4.80
N VAL A 151 8.77 1.63 -4.13
CA VAL A 151 10.09 1.83 -4.76
C VAL A 151 10.35 0.81 -5.86
N TRP A 152 10.12 -0.49 -5.62
CA TRP A 152 10.30 -1.53 -6.64
C TRP A 152 9.33 -1.38 -7.82
N ALA A 153 8.09 -0.95 -7.55
CA ALA A 153 7.15 -0.61 -8.62
C ALA A 153 7.64 0.59 -9.43
N THR A 154 8.16 1.65 -8.81
CA THR A 154 8.76 2.80 -9.51
C THR A 154 9.93 2.38 -10.38
N LEU A 155 10.86 1.59 -9.85
CA LEU A 155 12.03 1.09 -10.58
C LEU A 155 11.61 0.23 -11.78
N ARG A 156 10.56 -0.59 -11.62
CA ARG A 156 9.98 -1.38 -12.72
C ARG A 156 9.33 -0.50 -13.77
N SER A 157 8.52 0.48 -13.38
CA SER A 157 7.90 1.44 -14.29
C SER A 157 8.96 2.24 -15.06
N LEU A 158 10.05 2.64 -14.39
CA LEU A 158 11.18 3.33 -15.01
C LEU A 158 11.90 2.45 -16.03
N TRP A 159 12.21 1.20 -15.66
CA TRP A 159 12.84 0.24 -16.58
C TRP A 159 12.00 0.04 -17.85
N LEU A 160 10.68 -0.11 -17.68
CA LEU A 160 9.75 -0.26 -18.80
C LEU A 160 9.69 1.01 -19.66
N HIS A 161 9.65 2.18 -19.03
CA HIS A 161 9.62 3.47 -19.73
C HIS A 161 10.87 3.68 -20.59
N LEU A 162 12.05 3.41 -20.04
CA LEU A 162 13.31 3.50 -20.77
C LEU A 162 13.36 2.49 -21.93
N SER A 163 12.91 1.27 -21.70
CA SER A 163 12.94 0.21 -22.71
C SER A 163 11.96 0.47 -23.87
N ILE A 164 10.78 1.07 -23.60
CA ILE A 164 9.72 1.24 -24.60
C ILE A 164 9.77 2.62 -25.25
N VAL A 165 9.83 3.68 -24.44
CA VAL A 165 9.71 5.06 -24.92
C VAL A 165 11.05 5.56 -25.45
N TRP A 166 12.15 5.15 -24.81
CA TRP A 166 13.50 5.59 -25.17
C TRP A 166 14.27 4.54 -25.98
N ASP A 167 13.73 3.32 -26.16
CA ASP A 167 14.36 2.19 -26.85
C ASP A 167 15.79 1.89 -26.33
N VAL A 168 16.01 2.11 -25.03
CA VAL A 168 17.29 1.88 -24.35
C VAL A 168 17.15 0.66 -23.46
N GLU A 169 17.94 -0.37 -23.73
CA GLU A 169 18.04 -1.55 -22.87
C GLU A 169 18.91 -1.23 -21.64
N PRO A 170 18.35 -1.19 -20.42
CA PRO A 170 19.13 -0.79 -19.25
C PRO A 170 20.19 -1.84 -18.90
N GLY A 171 21.46 -1.43 -18.91
CA GLY A 171 22.60 -2.31 -18.67
C GLY A 171 22.88 -2.64 -17.19
N LYS A 172 24.10 -3.12 -16.92
CA LYS A 172 24.55 -3.53 -15.57
C LYS A 172 24.54 -2.40 -14.55
N VAL A 173 24.90 -1.18 -14.97
CA VAL A 173 24.89 0.00 -14.09
C VAL A 173 23.48 0.25 -13.55
N PHE A 174 22.46 0.23 -14.42
CA PHE A 174 21.07 0.37 -13.98
C PHE A 174 20.67 -0.75 -13.01
N THR A 175 21.10 -1.99 -13.28
CA THR A 175 20.78 -3.14 -12.44
C THR A 175 21.31 -2.96 -11.01
N TYR A 176 22.59 -2.62 -10.84
CA TYR A 176 23.17 -2.39 -9.51
C TYR A 176 22.57 -1.17 -8.83
N SER A 177 22.36 -0.06 -9.55
CA SER A 177 21.72 1.13 -9.01
C SER A 177 20.29 0.87 -8.54
N ALA A 178 19.51 0.11 -9.30
CA ALA A 178 18.15 -0.26 -8.95
C ALA A 178 18.09 -1.19 -7.74
N ILE A 179 19.00 -2.16 -7.63
CA ILE A 179 19.08 -3.03 -6.44
C ILE A 179 19.44 -2.22 -5.20
N SER A 180 20.47 -1.37 -5.29
CA SER A 180 20.88 -0.51 -4.18
C SER A 180 19.75 0.43 -3.77
N ALA A 181 19.10 1.11 -4.72
CA ALA A 181 17.97 1.98 -4.43
C ALA A 181 16.78 1.22 -3.82
N GLY A 182 16.44 0.06 -4.37
CA GLY A 182 15.34 -0.78 -3.91
C GLY A 182 15.50 -1.35 -2.50
N VAL A 183 16.72 -1.35 -1.96
CA VAL A 183 17.02 -1.82 -0.60
C VAL A 183 17.27 -0.64 0.35
N PHE A 184 18.20 0.25 0.01
CA PHE A 184 18.65 1.31 0.92
C PHE A 184 17.63 2.44 1.08
N VAL A 185 16.85 2.76 0.05
CA VAL A 185 15.81 3.81 0.16
C VAL A 185 14.70 3.37 1.13
N PRO A 186 14.08 2.17 0.98
CA PRO A 186 13.17 1.64 1.99
C PRO A 186 13.77 1.59 3.39
N ALA A 187 15.00 1.07 3.54
CA ALA A 187 15.65 0.95 4.84
C ALA A 187 15.84 2.30 5.53
N ALA A 188 16.28 3.33 4.79
CA ALA A 188 16.48 4.67 5.32
C ALA A 188 15.15 5.31 5.76
N ILE A 189 14.10 5.20 4.94
CA ILE A 189 12.76 5.76 5.24
C ILE A 189 12.16 5.07 6.46
N VAL A 190 12.23 3.74 6.54
CA VAL A 190 11.73 2.98 7.69
C VAL A 190 12.51 3.34 8.95
N THR A 191 13.83 3.43 8.88
CA THR A 191 14.66 3.82 10.03
C THR A 191 14.25 5.20 10.54
N ALA A 192 14.10 6.18 9.63
CA ALA A 192 13.65 7.52 10.00
C ALA A 192 12.24 7.51 10.61
N CYS A 193 11.32 6.71 10.06
CA CYS A 193 9.97 6.56 10.61
C CYS A 193 9.99 5.96 12.02
N LEU A 194 10.72 4.86 12.23
CA LEU A 194 10.77 4.19 13.54
C LEU A 194 11.49 5.04 14.59
N SER A 195 12.50 5.83 14.22
CA SER A 195 13.25 6.67 15.16
C SER A 195 12.54 7.97 15.52
N VAL A 196 11.84 8.60 14.56
CA VAL A 196 11.20 9.92 14.77
C VAL A 196 9.71 9.79 15.14
N THR A 197 8.98 8.93 14.43
CA THR A 197 7.53 8.78 14.59
C THR A 197 7.21 7.61 15.52
N GLY A 198 7.86 6.46 15.33
CA GLY A 198 7.54 5.20 16.00
C GLY A 198 6.23 4.59 15.52
N VAL A 199 5.92 3.38 16.00
CA VAL A 199 4.67 2.65 15.69
C VAL A 199 3.93 2.24 16.96
N SER A 200 2.60 2.13 16.88
CA SER A 200 1.74 1.66 17.98
C SER A 200 0.46 0.98 17.48
N PHE A 201 -0.22 0.26 18.38
CA PHE A 201 -1.51 -0.37 18.08
C PHE A 201 -2.62 0.67 18.07
N ARG A 202 -3.00 1.14 16.87
CA ARG A 202 -4.07 2.15 16.69
C ARG A 202 -5.23 1.67 15.83
N MET A 203 -4.98 0.72 14.94
CA MET A 203 -5.92 0.31 13.88
C MET A 203 -6.27 -1.18 13.90
N GLY A 204 -5.75 -1.94 14.86
CA GLY A 204 -5.98 -3.38 14.97
C GLY A 204 -4.80 -4.07 15.61
N GLN A 205 -4.56 -5.32 15.23
CA GLN A 205 -3.49 -6.16 15.78
C GLN A 205 -2.14 -5.99 15.07
N VAL A 206 -2.07 -5.17 14.01
CA VAL A 206 -0.83 -4.75 13.34
C VAL A 206 -0.51 -3.32 13.76
N CYS A 207 0.75 -3.05 14.07
CA CYS A 207 1.19 -1.70 14.40
C CYS A 207 1.34 -0.81 13.17
N PHE A 208 0.89 0.42 13.30
CA PHE A 208 1.02 1.46 12.28
C PHE A 208 1.81 2.65 12.83
N PRO A 209 2.36 3.51 11.97
CA PRO A 209 3.02 4.71 12.42
C PRO A 209 2.12 5.49 13.36
N ASN A 210 2.75 6.06 14.38
CA ASN A 210 2.11 7.10 15.18
C ASN A 210 1.73 8.26 14.28
N GLN A 211 1.07 9.28 14.80
CA GLN A 211 0.49 10.32 13.96
C GLN A 211 1.40 11.54 13.75
N ARG A 212 2.26 11.79 14.74
CA ARG A 212 3.11 12.97 14.78
C ARG A 212 4.26 12.82 13.78
N HIS A 213 4.42 13.79 12.88
CA HIS A 213 5.47 13.83 11.83
C HIS A 213 5.40 12.72 10.76
N THR A 214 4.38 11.88 10.78
CA THR A 214 4.24 10.68 9.93
C THR A 214 4.15 10.99 8.46
N TYR A 215 3.58 12.15 8.13
CA TYR A 215 3.56 12.64 6.77
C TYR A 215 4.96 12.76 6.19
N THR A 216 5.83 13.45 6.91
CA THR A 216 7.18 13.77 6.46
C THR A 216 8.12 12.58 6.57
N THR A 217 7.88 11.67 7.53
CA THR A 217 8.73 10.51 7.76
C THR A 217 8.35 9.31 6.88
N TRP A 218 7.09 9.16 6.48
CA TRP A 218 6.64 7.95 5.77
C TRP A 218 5.60 8.18 4.67
N TRP A 219 4.43 8.75 4.96
CA TRP A 219 3.32 8.84 3.98
C TRP A 219 3.68 9.65 2.72
N GLY A 220 4.37 10.77 2.89
CA GLY A 220 4.80 11.62 1.78
C GLY A 220 5.75 10.88 0.82
N TRP A 221 6.65 10.05 1.36
CA TRP A 221 7.55 9.23 0.54
C TRP A 221 6.80 8.13 -0.21
N LEU A 222 5.88 7.43 0.47
CA LEU A 222 5.04 6.40 -0.15
C LEU A 222 4.26 6.98 -1.34
N LEU A 223 3.61 8.14 -1.13
CA LEU A 223 2.88 8.85 -2.17
C LEU A 223 3.77 9.32 -3.32
N THR A 224 4.98 9.79 -3.03
CA THR A 224 5.93 10.25 -4.03
C THR A 224 6.35 9.11 -4.97
N PHE A 225 6.76 7.96 -4.41
CA PHE A 225 7.15 6.81 -5.23
C PHE A 225 5.97 6.20 -5.98
N ALA A 226 4.80 6.09 -5.34
CA ALA A 226 3.59 5.61 -6.00
C ALA A 226 3.15 6.53 -7.16
N GLY A 227 3.19 7.86 -6.95
CA GLY A 227 2.89 8.85 -7.96
C GLY A 227 3.87 8.80 -9.14
N LEU A 228 5.17 8.70 -8.87
CA LEU A 228 6.18 8.55 -9.91
C LEU A 228 5.99 7.24 -10.70
N ALA A 229 5.72 6.13 -10.01
CA ALA A 229 5.42 4.86 -10.65
C ALA A 229 4.20 4.96 -11.57
N PHE A 230 3.15 5.65 -11.12
CA PHE A 230 1.93 5.88 -11.90
C PHE A 230 2.19 6.72 -13.16
N LEU A 231 2.87 7.86 -13.04
CA LEU A 231 3.16 8.73 -14.17
C LEU A 231 3.99 8.00 -15.24
N LEU A 232 5.03 7.27 -14.81
CA LEU A 232 5.86 6.46 -15.71
C LEU A 232 5.03 5.34 -16.36
N GLN A 233 4.19 4.64 -15.60
CA GLN A 233 3.40 3.52 -16.09
C GLN A 233 2.35 3.98 -17.10
N VAL A 234 1.57 5.02 -16.78
CA VAL A 234 0.56 5.60 -17.67
C VAL A 234 1.21 6.20 -18.91
N GLY A 235 2.28 6.98 -18.76
CA GLY A 235 2.99 7.57 -19.89
C GLY A 235 3.51 6.51 -20.86
N THR A 236 4.03 5.40 -20.33
CA THR A 236 4.51 4.27 -21.14
C THR A 236 3.37 3.57 -21.89
N VAL A 237 2.25 3.29 -21.20
CA VAL A 237 1.08 2.65 -21.82
C VAL A 237 0.46 3.54 -22.89
N VAL A 238 0.28 4.84 -22.61
CA VAL A 238 -0.27 5.81 -23.58
C VAL A 238 0.63 5.93 -24.81
N TYR A 239 1.95 6.03 -24.62
CA TYR A 239 2.89 6.07 -25.74
C TYR A 239 2.81 4.79 -26.59
N ALA A 240 2.81 3.62 -25.95
CA ALA A 240 2.69 2.34 -26.64
C ALA A 240 1.38 2.23 -27.45
N LEU A 241 0.25 2.65 -26.86
CA LEU A 241 -1.05 2.69 -27.53
C LEU A 241 -1.06 3.69 -28.70
N PHE A 242 -0.46 4.87 -28.53
CA PHE A 242 -0.35 5.88 -29.59
C PHE A 242 0.43 5.35 -30.80
N VAL A 243 1.59 4.73 -30.55
CA VAL A 243 2.41 4.10 -31.59
C VAL A 243 1.63 2.97 -32.27
N TYR A 244 0.91 2.15 -31.50
CA TYR A 244 0.05 1.07 -32.02
C TYR A 244 -1.03 1.59 -32.97
N VAL A 245 -1.82 2.59 -32.55
CA VAL A 245 -2.90 3.15 -33.38
C VAL A 245 -2.34 3.76 -34.67
N ARG A 246 -1.19 4.44 -34.59
CA ARG A 246 -0.53 5.04 -35.77
C ARG A 246 -0.02 3.97 -36.74
N PHE A 247 0.52 2.86 -36.23
CA PHE A 247 0.98 1.73 -37.03
C PHE A 247 -0.19 1.07 -37.78
N VAL A 248 -1.26 0.70 -37.07
CA VAL A 248 -2.43 0.03 -37.67
C VAL A 248 -3.09 0.91 -38.74
N LYS A 249 -3.22 2.22 -38.49
CA LYS A 249 -3.78 3.17 -39.47
C LYS A 249 -2.93 3.24 -40.75
N ARG A 250 -1.60 3.14 -40.66
CA ARG A 250 -0.69 3.16 -41.81
C ARG A 250 -0.68 1.84 -42.58
N GLN A 251 -0.75 0.70 -41.89
CA GLN A 251 -0.87 -0.61 -42.54
C GLN A 251 -2.18 -0.73 -43.34
N LYS A 252 -3.31 -0.23 -42.80
CA LYS A 252 -4.59 -0.17 -43.52
C LYS A 252 -4.55 0.77 -44.74
N ARG A 253 -3.69 1.79 -44.74
CA ARG A 253 -3.49 2.72 -45.87
C ARG A 253 -2.55 2.12 -46.93
N GLY A 254 -1.47 1.45 -46.54
CA GLY A 254 -0.54 0.78 -47.46
C GLY A 254 -1.08 -0.52 -48.08
N GLY A 255 -2.03 -1.19 -47.42
CA GLY A 255 -2.68 -2.41 -47.95
C GLY A 255 -3.74 -2.19 -49.03
N LYS A 256 -4.09 -0.93 -49.35
CA LYS A 256 -5.05 -0.59 -50.42
C LYS A 256 -4.38 -0.22 -51.76
N GLY A 257 -3.06 -0.33 -51.88
CA GLY A 257 -2.30 0.05 -53.08
C GLY A 257 -1.62 -1.08 -53.85
N SER A 258 -1.75 -2.35 -53.43
CA SER A 258 -1.10 -3.48 -54.13
C SER A 258 -2.07 -4.17 -55.09
N GLY A 259 -2.45 -3.44 -56.15
CA GLY A 259 -3.23 -3.95 -57.27
C GLY A 259 -3.01 -3.05 -58.48
N GLY A 260 -1.83 -3.13 -59.09
CA GLY A 260 -1.50 -2.34 -60.29
C GLY A 260 -0.01 -2.17 -60.52
N TYR A 261 0.66 -3.24 -60.97
CA TYR A 261 1.89 -3.07 -61.75
C TYR A 261 1.49 -2.55 -63.13
N THR A 262 1.63 -1.26 -63.39
CA THR A 262 1.95 -0.72 -64.73
C THR A 262 2.78 0.54 -64.58
N GLY A 263 3.87 0.60 -65.33
CA GLY A 263 5.05 1.40 -64.98
C GLY A 263 4.95 2.90 -65.26
N ARG A 264 5.84 3.66 -64.61
CA ARG A 264 6.44 4.87 -65.18
C ARG A 264 7.67 5.36 -64.40
N SER A 265 8.73 5.62 -65.17
CA SER A 265 9.80 6.61 -65.07
C SER A 265 10.59 6.83 -63.76
N SER A 266 11.91 6.71 -63.96
CA SER A 266 13.03 7.02 -63.08
C SER A 266 13.11 8.52 -62.76
N ALA A 267 12.74 8.94 -61.54
CA ALA A 267 13.11 10.25 -60.96
C ALA A 267 12.85 10.39 -59.44
N ASP A 268 12.17 9.43 -58.78
CA ASP A 268 11.67 9.62 -57.40
C ASP A 268 12.25 8.61 -56.37
N PHE A 269 13.42 8.04 -56.68
CA PHE A 269 13.98 6.91 -55.93
C PHE A 269 14.68 7.28 -54.61
N LYS A 270 14.73 8.57 -54.23
CA LYS A 270 15.36 9.01 -52.97
C LYS A 270 14.36 9.23 -51.84
N GLU A 271 13.11 9.61 -52.13
CA GLU A 271 12.09 9.88 -51.11
C GLU A 271 11.34 8.59 -50.71
N LEU A 272 11.12 7.68 -51.67
CA LEU A 272 10.50 6.37 -51.44
C LEU A 272 11.36 5.42 -50.58
N ASP A 273 12.69 5.55 -50.68
CA ASP A 273 13.64 4.69 -49.95
C ASP A 273 13.74 5.12 -48.48
N GLY A 274 13.63 6.43 -48.20
CA GLY A 274 13.51 6.97 -46.85
C GLY A 274 12.22 6.55 -46.16
N ASP A 275 11.09 6.52 -46.86
CA ASP A 275 9.79 6.15 -46.28
C ASP A 275 9.62 4.61 -46.16
N ARG A 276 10.24 3.83 -47.04
CA ARG A 276 10.41 2.37 -46.89
C ARG A 276 11.38 1.99 -45.78
N ALA A 277 12.52 2.65 -45.67
CA ALA A 277 13.45 2.45 -44.56
C ALA A 277 12.83 2.89 -43.23
N ALA A 278 12.12 4.02 -43.18
CA ALA A 278 11.42 4.48 -41.98
C ALA A 278 10.23 3.59 -41.61
N SER A 279 9.53 2.99 -42.58
CA SER A 279 8.46 2.02 -42.31
C SER A 279 9.01 0.64 -41.90
N ALA A 280 10.14 0.21 -42.45
CA ALA A 280 10.86 -1.00 -42.01
C ALA A 280 11.46 -0.85 -40.61
N LEU A 281 12.06 0.31 -40.30
CA LEU A 281 12.55 0.65 -38.96
C LEU A 281 11.39 0.64 -37.95
N ARG A 282 10.25 1.26 -38.29
CA ARG A 282 9.04 1.25 -37.45
C ARG A 282 8.39 -0.13 -37.33
N GLN A 283 8.47 -0.98 -38.35
CA GLN A 283 8.04 -2.38 -38.28
C GLN A 283 8.95 -3.22 -37.38
N ALA A 284 10.26 -2.93 -37.35
CA ALA A 284 11.21 -3.55 -36.44
C ALA A 284 10.98 -3.08 -34.99
N THR A 285 10.79 -1.77 -34.77
CA THR A 285 10.37 -1.20 -33.49
C THR A 285 9.03 -1.80 -33.03
N TRP A 286 8.07 -2.00 -33.93
CA TRP A 286 6.79 -2.64 -33.63
C TRP A 286 6.91 -4.11 -33.20
N ARG A 287 7.72 -4.92 -33.90
CA ARG A 287 7.95 -6.31 -33.50
C ARG A 287 8.52 -6.37 -32.08
N LYS A 288 9.47 -5.48 -31.75
CA LYS A 288 10.00 -5.31 -30.40
C LYS A 288 8.92 -4.86 -29.40
N VAL A 289 8.16 -3.81 -29.69
CA VAL A 289 7.12 -3.29 -28.77
C VAL A 289 6.02 -4.33 -28.52
N ARG A 290 5.53 -5.01 -29.55
CA ARG A 290 4.51 -6.07 -29.43
C ARG A 290 5.04 -7.25 -28.62
N GLN A 291 6.28 -7.67 -28.87
CA GLN A 291 6.91 -8.79 -28.17
C GLN A 291 7.18 -8.43 -26.70
N LEU A 292 7.68 -7.21 -26.42
CA LEU A 292 7.90 -6.72 -25.06
C LEU A 292 6.58 -6.55 -24.29
N PHE A 293 5.54 -6.01 -24.91
CA PHE A 293 4.23 -5.84 -24.26
C PHE A 293 3.55 -7.19 -23.99
N LEU A 294 3.55 -8.12 -24.95
CA LEU A 294 3.01 -9.47 -24.77
C LEU A 294 3.82 -10.32 -23.78
N MET A 295 5.12 -10.04 -23.60
CA MET A 295 5.92 -10.70 -22.57
C MET A 295 5.80 -10.02 -21.18
N GLN A 296 5.53 -8.71 -21.13
CA GLN A 296 5.53 -7.91 -19.89
C GLN A 296 4.16 -7.46 -19.40
N TRP A 297 3.05 -7.79 -20.08
CA TRP A 297 1.70 -7.35 -19.67
C TRP A 297 1.36 -7.77 -18.22
N ARG A 298 1.83 -8.94 -17.77
CA ARG A 298 1.68 -9.42 -16.39
C ARG A 298 2.37 -8.49 -15.40
N GLY A 299 3.54 -7.98 -15.79
CA GLY A 299 4.30 -6.97 -15.06
C GLY A 299 3.63 -5.61 -15.01
N ILE A 300 2.96 -5.19 -16.08
CA ILE A 300 2.18 -3.95 -16.13
C ILE A 300 0.90 -4.08 -15.30
N ALA A 301 0.24 -5.23 -15.36
CA ALA A 301 -0.98 -5.50 -14.60
C ALA A 301 -0.71 -5.45 -13.10
N ILE A 302 0.37 -6.09 -12.62
CA ILE A 302 0.70 -6.09 -11.20
C ILE A 302 1.10 -4.69 -10.69
N THR A 303 1.85 -3.89 -11.46
CA THR A 303 2.20 -2.53 -11.05
C THR A 303 0.98 -1.63 -10.99
N MET A 304 0.09 -1.70 -11.99
CA MET A 304 -1.16 -0.95 -11.97
C MET A 304 -2.05 -1.34 -10.79
N TRP A 305 -2.18 -2.64 -10.52
CA TRP A 305 -2.92 -3.15 -9.37
C TRP A 305 -2.38 -2.61 -8.05
N ILE A 306 -1.05 -2.65 -7.86
CA ILE A 306 -0.38 -2.14 -6.66
C ILE A 306 -0.57 -0.63 -6.50
N ILE A 307 -0.52 0.15 -7.59
CA ILE A 307 -0.75 1.59 -7.54
C ILE A 307 -2.17 1.90 -7.06
N ILE A 308 -3.18 1.21 -7.61
CA ILE A 308 -4.59 1.38 -7.19
C ILE A 308 -4.74 1.04 -5.71
N GLN A 309 -4.17 -0.08 -5.28
CA GLN A 309 -4.19 -0.47 -3.87
C GLN A 309 -3.49 0.54 -2.97
N THR A 310 -2.34 1.05 -3.37
CA THR A 310 -1.58 2.05 -2.59
C THR A 310 -2.40 3.33 -2.45
N ALA A 311 -3.06 3.78 -3.52
CA ALA A 311 -3.94 4.95 -3.46
C ALA A 311 -5.12 4.74 -2.50
N TYR A 312 -5.76 3.57 -2.55
CA TYR A 312 -6.86 3.22 -1.64
C TYR A 312 -6.40 3.11 -0.18
N PHE A 313 -5.24 2.50 0.04
CA PHE A 313 -4.60 2.37 1.35
C PHE A 313 -4.25 3.73 1.95
N VAL A 314 -3.62 4.61 1.16
CA VAL A 314 -3.33 5.98 1.60
C VAL A 314 -4.62 6.73 1.89
N ALA A 315 -5.60 6.73 0.98
CA ALA A 315 -6.86 7.45 1.19
C ALA A 315 -7.57 7.03 2.48
N THR A 316 -7.48 5.75 2.83
CA THR A 316 -7.93 5.20 4.10
C THR A 316 -7.06 5.71 5.25
N PHE A 317 -5.84 5.21 5.44
CA PHE A 317 -5.12 5.47 6.69
C PHE A 317 -4.64 6.92 6.86
N TRP A 318 -4.29 7.62 5.77
CA TRP A 318 -4.00 9.06 5.85
C TRP A 318 -5.24 9.87 6.20
N GLY A 319 -6.40 9.53 5.62
CA GLY A 319 -7.66 10.18 5.99
C GLY A 319 -7.96 10.01 7.48
N GLN A 320 -7.59 8.87 8.07
CA GLN A 320 -7.75 8.60 9.49
C GLN A 320 -6.77 9.44 10.32
N ASP A 321 -5.49 9.49 9.94
CA ASP A 321 -4.49 10.30 10.62
C ASP A 321 -4.81 11.81 10.56
N VAL A 322 -5.39 12.31 9.47
CA VAL A 322 -5.83 13.72 9.39
C VAL A 322 -7.01 13.98 10.33
N LYS A 323 -8.01 13.08 10.36
CA LYS A 323 -9.14 13.21 11.30
C LYS A 323 -8.66 13.23 12.75
N PHE A 324 -7.74 12.33 13.13
CA PHE A 324 -7.18 12.29 14.48
C PHE A 324 -6.39 13.54 14.86
N GLY A 325 -5.83 14.27 13.89
CA GLY A 325 -4.82 15.31 14.14
C GLY A 325 -5.42 16.69 14.16
N ASN A 326 -6.51 16.82 13.43
CA ASN A 326 -7.34 17.99 13.40
C ASN A 326 -8.47 17.93 14.43
N PHE A 327 -8.57 16.87 15.25
CA PHE A 327 -9.52 16.85 16.37
C PHE A 327 -9.32 18.03 17.33
N GLU A 328 -8.11 18.59 17.43
CA GLU A 328 -7.88 19.80 18.23
C GLU A 328 -8.23 21.11 17.50
N SER A 329 -8.39 21.09 16.16
CA SER A 329 -8.52 22.30 15.35
C SER A 329 -9.87 22.44 14.63
N ASN A 330 -10.62 21.36 14.42
CA ASN A 330 -11.91 21.38 13.73
C ASN A 330 -13.09 21.27 14.70
N ALA A 331 -13.86 22.36 14.81
CA ALA A 331 -15.03 22.42 15.69
C ALA A 331 -16.12 21.38 15.36
N GLN A 332 -16.24 20.94 14.10
CA GLN A 332 -17.21 19.91 13.72
C GLN A 332 -16.82 18.53 14.25
N ASP A 333 -15.53 18.17 14.18
CA ASP A 333 -15.03 16.89 14.65
C ASP A 333 -15.13 16.83 16.19
N ILE A 334 -14.75 17.91 16.88
CA ILE A 334 -14.94 18.05 18.35
C ILE A 334 -16.41 17.87 18.72
N ALA A 335 -17.33 18.50 17.98
CA ALA A 335 -18.76 18.38 18.24
C ALA A 335 -19.28 16.95 18.00
N ALA A 336 -18.79 16.26 16.98
CA ALA A 336 -19.12 14.86 16.73
C ALA A 336 -18.62 13.97 17.87
N ALA A 337 -17.35 14.12 18.30
CA ALA A 337 -16.79 13.34 19.41
C ALA A 337 -17.57 13.59 20.69
N ARG A 338 -17.90 14.85 20.98
CA ARG A 338 -18.69 15.20 22.16
C ARG A 338 -20.08 14.55 22.14
N LYS A 339 -20.78 14.55 21.00
CA LYS A 339 -22.10 13.91 20.86
C LYS A 339 -22.03 12.41 21.11
N TRP A 340 -21.03 11.74 20.53
CA TRP A 340 -20.79 10.32 20.74
C TRP A 340 -20.41 10.00 22.19
N SER A 341 -19.50 10.76 22.80
CA SER A 341 -19.11 10.57 24.20
C SER A 341 -20.29 10.76 25.16
N ILE A 342 -21.15 11.76 24.93
CA ILE A 342 -22.38 11.95 25.71
C ILE A 342 -23.32 10.75 25.54
N CYS A 343 -23.48 10.23 24.33
CA CYS A 343 -24.29 9.03 24.11
C CYS A 343 -23.79 7.83 24.93
N LEU A 344 -22.47 7.62 24.99
CA LEU A 344 -21.89 6.56 25.80
C LEU A 344 -22.20 6.73 27.29
N ILE A 345 -22.06 7.96 27.82
CA ILE A 345 -22.35 8.27 29.22
C ILE A 345 -23.82 8.01 29.54
N LEU A 346 -24.74 8.48 28.69
CA LEU A 346 -26.18 8.33 28.89
C LEU A 346 -26.64 6.87 28.87
N ASN A 347 -25.93 6.02 28.13
CA ASN A 347 -26.24 4.60 28.01
C ASN A 347 -25.36 3.72 28.90
N GLY A 348 -24.67 4.30 29.89
CA GLY A 348 -23.84 3.54 30.84
C GLY A 348 -22.74 2.72 30.16
N GLY A 349 -22.18 3.22 29.07
CA GLY A 349 -21.15 2.53 28.29
C GLY A 349 -21.66 1.54 27.24
N ASP A 350 -22.98 1.40 27.03
CA ASP A 350 -23.50 0.57 25.93
C ASP A 350 -23.22 1.23 24.56
N LYS A 351 -22.08 0.83 23.96
CA LYS A 351 -21.64 1.35 22.66
C LYS A 351 -22.60 1.06 21.52
N ARG A 352 -23.42 0.00 21.60
CA ARG A 352 -24.26 -0.45 20.46
C ARG A 352 -25.27 0.61 20.07
N GLN A 353 -25.74 1.38 21.04
CA GLN A 353 -26.69 2.49 20.83
C GLN A 353 -26.00 3.73 20.23
N CYS A 354 -24.68 3.82 20.33
CA CYS A 354 -23.87 4.98 19.94
C CYS A 354 -23.01 4.75 18.70
N LEU A 355 -22.96 3.53 18.15
CA LEU A 355 -22.15 3.20 16.96
C LEU A 355 -22.45 4.09 15.75
N LYS A 356 -23.72 4.43 15.53
CA LYS A 356 -24.12 5.33 14.42
C LYS A 356 -23.52 6.74 14.55
N LEU A 357 -23.27 7.20 15.79
CA LEU A 357 -22.61 8.48 16.05
C LEU A 357 -21.08 8.36 15.91
N ALA A 358 -20.53 7.15 16.03
CA ALA A 358 -19.11 6.88 15.87
C ALA A 358 -18.65 6.88 14.40
N GLU A 359 -19.56 6.63 13.44
CA GLU A 359 -19.27 6.59 11.99
C GLU A 359 -18.62 7.89 11.46
N GLY A 360 -18.89 9.03 12.09
CA GLY A 360 -18.25 10.31 11.73
C GLY A 360 -16.84 10.49 12.27
N LEU A 361 -16.52 9.86 13.41
CA LEU A 361 -15.30 10.08 14.18
C LEU A 361 -14.08 9.41 13.56
N MET A 362 -14.27 8.20 13.08
CA MET A 362 -13.25 7.43 12.40
C MET A 362 -13.58 7.29 10.92
N ILE A 363 -12.69 6.62 10.22
CA ILE A 363 -13.00 6.07 8.91
C ILE A 363 -13.90 4.85 9.06
N SER A 364 -14.73 4.58 8.05
CA SER A 364 -15.67 3.46 8.13
C SER A 364 -14.92 2.14 8.28
N ARG A 365 -15.53 1.23 9.02
CA ARG A 365 -15.02 -0.12 9.23
C ARG A 365 -14.70 -0.80 7.91
N GLU A 366 -15.58 -0.65 6.92
CA GLU A 366 -15.48 -1.26 5.60
C GLU A 366 -14.26 -0.76 4.84
N GLN A 367 -13.89 0.51 5.00
CA GLN A 367 -12.69 1.08 4.40
C GLN A 367 -11.41 0.52 5.05
N VAL A 368 -11.38 0.44 6.39
CA VAL A 368 -10.24 -0.13 7.11
C VAL A 368 -10.08 -1.62 6.77
N LEU A 369 -11.14 -2.42 6.89
CA LEU A 369 -11.10 -3.84 6.56
C LEU A 369 -10.80 -4.08 5.08
N GLY A 370 -11.41 -3.30 4.18
CA GLY A 370 -11.15 -3.41 2.75
C GLY A 370 -9.70 -3.14 2.41
N SER A 371 -9.09 -2.10 3.01
CA SER A 371 -7.71 -1.73 2.73
C SER A 371 -6.71 -2.78 3.26
N LEU A 372 -6.95 -3.33 4.45
CA LEU A 372 -6.16 -4.43 5.00
C LEU A 372 -6.36 -5.72 4.19
N ALA A 373 -7.60 -6.04 3.78
CA ALA A 373 -7.89 -7.21 2.95
C ALA A 373 -7.19 -7.12 1.59
N PHE A 374 -7.16 -5.96 0.94
CA PHE A 374 -6.40 -5.76 -0.30
C PHE A 374 -4.90 -5.97 -0.08
N ALA A 375 -4.34 -5.41 1.00
CA ALA A 375 -2.94 -5.62 1.36
C ALA A 375 -2.62 -7.11 1.58
N ALA A 376 -3.49 -7.84 2.28
CA ALA A 376 -3.38 -9.29 2.47
C ALA A 376 -3.53 -10.07 1.15
N LEU A 377 -4.41 -9.66 0.23
CA LEU A 377 -4.60 -10.30 -1.08
C LEU A 377 -3.49 -9.99 -2.10
N THR A 378 -2.57 -9.08 -1.77
CA THR A 378 -1.51 -8.68 -2.71
C THR A 378 -0.58 -9.85 -3.04
N GLY A 379 -0.27 -10.71 -2.09
CA GLY A 379 0.55 -11.90 -2.35
C GLY A 379 -0.13 -12.91 -3.29
N LEU A 380 -1.41 -13.20 -3.05
CA LEU A 380 -2.23 -14.01 -3.96
C LEU A 380 -2.27 -13.42 -5.37
N THR A 381 -2.50 -12.10 -5.49
CA THR A 381 -2.54 -11.45 -6.81
C THR A 381 -1.18 -11.51 -7.51
N ALA A 382 -0.10 -11.32 -6.76
CA ALA A 382 1.26 -11.47 -7.29
C ALA A 382 1.51 -12.90 -7.78
N PHE A 383 1.06 -13.91 -7.05
CA PHE A 383 1.12 -15.30 -7.49
C PHE A 383 0.36 -15.54 -8.79
N LEU A 384 -0.91 -15.14 -8.88
CA LEU A 384 -1.73 -15.33 -10.08
C LEU A 384 -1.13 -14.65 -11.33
N LEU A 385 -0.50 -13.48 -11.15
CA LEU A 385 0.12 -12.73 -12.24
C LEU A 385 1.57 -13.12 -12.52
N LEU A 386 2.33 -13.69 -11.59
CA LEU A 386 3.76 -13.95 -11.79
C LEU A 386 4.10 -15.44 -11.90
N ALA A 387 3.31 -16.32 -11.30
CA ALA A 387 3.46 -17.75 -11.48
C ALA A 387 3.23 -18.12 -12.95
N ARG A 388 4.04 -19.07 -13.45
CA ARG A 388 3.94 -19.59 -14.82
C ARG A 388 3.82 -21.11 -14.78
N PRO A 389 3.05 -21.72 -15.70
CA PRO A 389 2.99 -23.18 -15.82
C PRO A 389 4.36 -23.86 -15.93
N SER A 390 5.35 -23.17 -16.54
CA SER A 390 6.74 -23.63 -16.65
C SER A 390 7.47 -23.81 -15.32
N MET A 391 7.01 -23.15 -14.25
CA MET A 391 7.57 -23.33 -12.91
C MET A 391 7.06 -24.64 -12.31
N PHE A 392 5.77 -24.94 -12.46
CA PHE A 392 5.16 -26.15 -11.91
C PHE A 392 5.63 -27.42 -12.61
N SER A 393 5.98 -27.36 -13.90
CA SER A 393 6.59 -28.51 -14.59
C SER A 393 8.09 -28.66 -14.36
N ALA A 394 8.73 -27.69 -13.69
CA ALA A 394 10.14 -27.70 -13.38
C ALA A 394 10.44 -28.09 -11.91
N TRP A 395 9.48 -27.86 -11.01
CA TRP A 395 9.39 -28.56 -9.73
C TRP A 395 8.94 -30.00 -9.95
#